data_AF-A0A914NTS7-F1
#
_entry.id   AF-A0A914NTS7-F1
#
_cell.length_a   1.000
_cell.length_b   1.000
_cell.length_c   1.000
_cell.angle_alpha   90.00
_cell.angle_beta   90.00
_cell.angle_gamma   90.00
#
_symmetry.space_group_name_H-M   'P 1'
#
loop_
_entity.id
_entity.type
_entity.pdbx_description
1 polymer ?
#
loop_
_entity_poly.entity_id
_entity_poly.type
_entity_poly.pdbx_seq_one_letter_code
_entity_poly.pdbx_strand_id
1 'polypeptide(L)'
;MPKLISSTEFYELSAQFGQFNYRVAKMTIVDRLICIGIFKSLPVFPKLDINDQVIILKYVALAVSMLGSYYCAYKLGSCTLMRKDGF
;
A
#
# COMPACT_ATOMS: atom_id res chain seq x y z
N MET A 1 5.36 -2.06 -36.14
CA MET A 1 6.48 -2.97 -35.79
C MET A 1 6.69 -2.91 -34.29
N PRO A 2 6.58 -4.03 -33.54
CA PRO A 2 6.97 -4.05 -32.14
C PRO A 2 8.48 -3.80 -32.04
N LYS A 3 8.89 -2.83 -31.22
CA LYS A 3 10.31 -2.55 -30.97
C LYS A 3 10.92 -3.75 -30.23
N LEU A 4 11.93 -4.40 -30.82
CA LEU A 4 12.75 -5.37 -30.09
C LEU A 4 13.56 -4.61 -29.03
N ILE A 5 13.20 -4.82 -27.78
CA ILE A 5 13.91 -4.27 -26.62
C ILE A 5 15.21 -5.06 -26.49
N SER A 6 16.33 -4.39 -26.24
CA SER A 6 17.61 -5.08 -26.04
C SER A 6 17.55 -5.95 -24.78
N SER A 7 18.37 -7.01 -24.71
CA SER A 7 18.41 -7.90 -23.54
C SER A 7 18.72 -7.12 -22.26
N THR A 8 19.62 -6.14 -22.32
CA THR A 8 19.97 -5.26 -21.20
C THR A 8 18.79 -4.44 -20.71
N GLU A 9 18.04 -3.81 -21.62
CA GLU A 9 16.83 -3.04 -21.27
C GLU A 9 15.71 -3.95 -20.72
N PHE A 10 15.58 -5.18 -21.21
CA PHE A 10 14.63 -6.15 -20.67
C PHE A 10 14.98 -6.56 -19.22
N TYR A 11 16.27 -6.77 -18.94
CA TYR A 11 16.74 -7.08 -17.59
C TYR A 11 16.58 -5.89 -16.63
N GLU A 12 16.88 -4.67 -17.08
CA GLU A 12 16.66 -3.46 -16.29
C GLU A 12 15.17 -3.22 -16.00
N LEU A 13 14.30 -3.39 -17.00
CA LEU A 13 12.85 -3.33 -16.79
C LEU A 13 12.41 -4.40 -15.80
N SER A 14 12.88 -5.64 -15.95
CA SER A 14 12.50 -6.76 -15.07
C SER A 14 12.99 -6.56 -13.64
N ALA A 15 14.20 -6.01 -13.46
CA ALA A 15 14.75 -5.66 -12.16
C ALA A 15 13.98 -4.49 -11.51
N GLN A 16 13.64 -3.47 -12.29
CA GLN A 16 12.78 -2.35 -11.84
C GLN A 16 11.37 -2.83 -11.49
N PHE A 17 10.80 -3.75 -12.27
CA PHE A 17 9.51 -4.39 -11.97
C PHE A 17 9.58 -5.26 -10.71
N GLY A 18 10.67 -6.00 -10.51
CA GLY A 18 10.91 -6.77 -9.28
C GLY A 18 11.02 -5.87 -8.05
N GLN A 19 11.77 -4.77 -8.14
CA GLN A 19 11.88 -3.76 -7.09
C GLN A 19 10.56 -3.03 -6.85
N PHE A 20 9.80 -2.71 -7.91
CA PHE A 20 8.47 -2.12 -7.82
C PHE A 20 7.50 -3.05 -7.10
N ASN A 21 7.45 -4.34 -7.48
CA ASN A 21 6.63 -5.35 -6.82
C ASN A 21 7.00 -5.52 -5.35
N TYR A 22 8.29 -5.54 -5.02
CA TYR A 22 8.75 -5.60 -3.64
C TYR A 22 8.35 -4.36 -2.83
N ARG A 23 8.50 -3.15 -3.40
CA ARG A 23 8.09 -1.89 -2.77
C ARG A 23 6.57 -1.84 -2.55
N VAL A 24 5.77 -2.24 -3.54
CA VAL A 24 4.30 -2.31 -3.44
C VAL A 24 3.87 -3.34 -2.40
N ALA A 25 4.51 -4.51 -2.36
CA ALA A 25 4.24 -5.53 -1.33
C ALA A 25 4.55 -5.01 0.08
N LYS A 26 5.69 -4.33 0.26
CA LYS A 26 6.08 -3.72 1.54
C LYS A 26 5.09 -2.63 1.97
N MET A 27 4.69 -1.74 1.06
CA MET A 27 3.65 -0.73 1.34
C MET A 27 2.33 -1.37 1.76
N THR A 28 1.90 -2.43 1.06
CA THR A 28 0.66 -3.14 1.36
C THR A 28 0.67 -3.74 2.78
N ILE A 29 1.83 -4.23 3.25
CA ILE A 29 1.98 -4.74 4.62
C ILE A 29 1.90 -3.59 5.64
N VAL A 30 2.62 -2.51 5.41
CA VAL A 30 2.63 -1.33 6.30
C VAL A 30 1.22 -0.76 6.43
N ASP A 31 0.51 -0.61 5.33
CA ASP A 31 -0.85 -0.08 5.34
C ASP A 31 -1.83 -0.99 6.11
N ARG A 32 -1.68 -2.32 5.99
CA ARG A 32 -2.46 -3.27 6.77
C ARG A 32 -2.18 -3.14 8.26
N LEU A 33 -0.93 -2.96 8.66
CA LEU A 33 -0.55 -2.77 10.07
C LEU A 33 -1.11 -1.46 10.63
N ILE A 34 -1.05 -0.37 9.85
CA ILE A 34 -1.66 0.91 10.21
C ILE A 34 -3.18 0.75 10.38
N CYS A 35 -3.85 0.09 9.43
CA CYS A 35 -5.28 -0.19 9.52
C CYS A 35 -5.64 -0.96 10.80
N ILE A 36 -4.89 -2.03 11.11
CA ILE A 36 -5.07 -2.79 12.36
C ILE A 36 -4.89 -1.88 13.58
N GLY A 37 -3.87 -1.04 13.59
CA GLY A 37 -3.61 -0.09 14.68
C GLY A 37 -4.76 0.90 14.89
N ILE A 38 -5.27 1.49 13.80
CA ILE A 38 -6.43 2.39 13.84
C ILE A 38 -7.64 1.67 14.41
N PHE A 39 -7.98 0.49 13.88
CA PHE A 39 -9.16 -0.23 14.33
C PHE A 39 -9.04 -0.72 15.77
N LYS A 40 -7.88 -1.21 16.21
CA LYS A 40 -7.66 -1.58 17.61
C LYS A 40 -7.75 -0.41 18.59
N SER A 41 -7.55 0.83 18.12
CA SER A 41 -7.72 2.03 18.94
C SER A 41 -9.19 2.43 19.13
N LEU A 42 -10.13 1.87 18.37
CA LEU A 42 -11.56 2.17 18.49
C LEU A 42 -12.14 1.49 19.74
N PRO A 43 -12.99 2.17 20.53
CA PRO A 43 -13.49 1.65 21.81
C PRO A 43 -14.37 0.39 21.70
N VAL A 44 -14.95 0.13 20.52
CA VAL A 44 -15.86 -1.00 20.28
C VAL A 44 -15.17 -2.17 19.57
N PHE A 45 -14.18 -1.90 18.73
CA PHE A 45 -13.61 -2.92 17.85
C PHE A 45 -12.90 -4.08 18.58
N PRO A 46 -12.09 -3.84 19.64
CA PRO A 46 -11.49 -4.93 20.42
C PRO A 46 -12.51 -5.82 21.15
N LYS A 47 -13.76 -5.38 21.29
CA LYS A 47 -14.83 -6.13 21.94
C LYS A 47 -15.55 -7.10 21.00
N LEU A 48 -15.31 -6.98 19.69
CA LEU A 48 -15.87 -7.88 18.68
C LEU A 48 -15.19 -9.23 18.71
N ASP A 49 -15.86 -10.26 18.21
CA ASP A 49 -15.24 -11.57 18.00
C ASP A 49 -14.05 -11.46 17.03
N ILE A 50 -13.08 -12.36 17.18
CA ILE A 50 -11.89 -12.35 16.32
C ILE A 50 -12.25 -12.53 14.85
N ASN A 51 -13.29 -13.32 14.54
CA ASN A 51 -13.74 -13.51 13.16
C ASN A 51 -14.33 -12.22 12.59
N ASP A 52 -15.13 -11.50 13.37
CA ASP A 52 -15.71 -10.22 12.96
C ASP A 52 -14.64 -9.15 12.75
N GLN A 53 -13.64 -9.10 13.65
CA GLN A 53 -12.49 -8.21 13.50
C GLN A 53 -11.74 -8.47 12.19
N VAL A 54 -11.48 -9.75 11.86
CA VAL A 54 -10.80 -10.15 10.62
C VAL A 54 -11.64 -9.80 9.38
N ILE A 55 -12.95 -10.04 9.42
CA ILE A 55 -13.87 -9.70 8.32
C ILE A 55 -13.83 -8.19 8.07
N ILE A 56 -14.03 -7.37 9.11
CA ILE A 56 -14.04 -5.91 8.98
C ILE A 56 -12.71 -5.42 8.40
N LEU A 57 -11.58 -5.89 8.95
CA LEU A 57 -10.26 -5.48 8.46
C LEU A 57 -10.04 -5.88 6.99
N LYS A 58 -10.52 -7.04 6.56
CA LYS A 58 -10.39 -7.51 5.17
C LYS A 58 -11.10 -6.58 4.19
N TYR A 59 -12.28 -6.06 4.54
CA TYR A 59 -13.05 -5.19 3.67
C TYR A 59 -12.63 -3.72 3.76
N VAL A 60 -12.17 -3.26 4.93
CA VAL A 60 -11.91 -1.83 5.16
C VAL A 60 -10.44 -1.44 4.93
N ALA A 61 -9.50 -2.40 4.97
CA ALA A 61 -8.08 -2.10 4.80
C ALA A 61 -7.77 -1.30 3.54
N LEU A 62 -8.30 -1.70 2.38
CA LEU A 62 -8.04 -0.99 1.12
C LEU A 62 -8.53 0.47 1.17
N ALA A 63 -9.74 0.71 1.69
CA ALA A 63 -10.31 2.04 1.80
C ALA A 63 -9.47 2.94 2.72
N VAL A 64 -9.01 2.40 3.86
CA VAL A 64 -8.16 3.11 4.81
C VAL A 64 -6.78 3.40 4.21
N SER A 65 -6.18 2.45 3.49
CA SER A 65 -4.92 2.66 2.76
C SER A 65 -5.03 3.80 1.75
N MET A 66 -6.11 3.84 0.98
CA MET A 66 -6.36 4.93 0.04
C MET A 66 -6.50 6.27 0.77
N LEU A 67 -7.37 6.36 1.78
CA LEU A 67 -7.54 7.59 2.56
C LEU A 67 -6.23 8.09 3.18
N GLY A 68 -5.44 7.19 3.77
CA GLY A 68 -4.12 7.52 4.33
C GLY A 68 -3.17 8.05 3.26
N SER A 69 -3.14 7.40 2.09
CA SER A 69 -2.31 7.83 0.96
C SER A 69 -2.71 9.21 0.41
N TYR A 70 -4.02 9.47 0.24
CA TYR A 70 -4.53 10.78 -0.18
C TYR A 70 -4.23 11.87 0.85
N TYR A 71 -4.43 11.58 2.14
CA TYR A 71 -4.13 12.52 3.21
C TYR A 71 -2.64 12.89 3.24
N CYS A 72 -1.76 11.88 3.14
CA CYS A 72 -0.32 12.11 3.05
C CYS A 72 0.05 12.91 1.80
N ALA A 73 -0.49 12.56 0.62
CA ALA A 73 -0.24 13.29 -0.62
C ALA A 73 -0.65 14.76 -0.51
N TYR A 74 -1.85 15.03 0.03
CA TYR A 74 -2.34 16.37 0.29
C TYR A 74 -1.43 17.15 1.25
N LYS A 75 -1.06 16.55 2.39
CA LYS A 75 -0.19 17.19 3.39
C LYS A 75 1.23 17.47 2.88
N LEU A 76 1.73 16.65 1.97
CA LEU A 76 3.04 16.83 1.35
C LEU A 76 3.00 17.73 0.10
N GLY A 77 1.83 18.25 -0.29
CA GLY A 77 1.66 19.01 -1.53
C GLY A 77 1.97 18.19 -2.78
N SER A 78 1.86 16.86 -2.70
CA SER A 78 2.13 15.95 -3.81
C SER A 78 0.91 15.82 -4.70
N CYS A 79 1.08 16.06 -6.00
CA CYS A 79 0.07 15.78 -7.02
C CYS A 79 -0.02 14.28 -7.37
N THR A 80 0.86 13.45 -6.79
CA THR A 80 0.88 12.00 -7.02
C THR A 80 0.68 11.26 -5.71
N LEU A 81 0.01 10.11 -5.78
CA LEU A 81 -0.20 9.19 -4.65
C LEU A 81 1.06 8.42 -4.25
N MET A 82 2.19 8.68 -4.92
CA MET A 82 3.46 8.06 -4.56
C MET A 82 4.04 8.80 -3.36
N ARG A 83 4.19 8.10 -2.22
CA ARG A 83 4.98 8.60 -1.09
C ARG A 83 6.40 8.87 -1.59
N LYS A 84 6.90 10.08 -1.36
CA LYS A 84 8.28 10.47 -1.71
C LYS A 84 9.34 9.77 -0.84
N ASP A 85 8.94 9.07 0.21
CA ASP A 85 9.79 8.45 1.24
C ASP A 85 10.64 7.25 0.75
N GLY A 86 10.91 7.13 -0.55
CA GLY A 86 11.56 5.97 -1.17
C GLY A 86 12.68 6.29 -2.17
N PHE A 87 13.28 7.47 -2.06
CA PHE A 87 14.54 7.83 -2.71
C PHE A 87 15.70 7.76 -1.72
#